data_AF-A0A151J800-F1
#
_entry.id   AF-A0A151J800-F1
#
_cell.length_a   1.000
_cell.length_b   1.000
_cell.length_c   1.000
_cell.angle_alpha   90.00
_cell.angle_beta   90.00
_cell.angle_gamma   90.00
#
_symmetry.space_group_name_H-M   'P 1'
#
loop_
_entity.id
_entity.type
_entity.pdbx_description
1 polymer ?
#
loop_
_entity_poly.entity_id
_entity_poly.type
_entity_poly.pdbx_seq_one_letter_code
_entity_poly.pdbx_strand_id
1 'polypeptide(L)'
;MYLALHHPSDILDLSAEQLQYISKVILLRVCGDYIDYVWNKLPGHLKVDSEVRTYRRCDEHYNQPWQRTHIDGPSPKIKDCSECQRRATVC
;
A
#
# COMPACT_ATOMS: atom_id res chain seq x y z
N MET A 1 0.53 11.10 -21.95
CA MET A 1 -0.63 11.50 -21.13
C MET A 1 -0.11 12.13 -19.86
N TYR A 2 -0.60 13.30 -19.46
CA TYR A 2 -0.28 13.91 -18.17
C TYR A 2 -1.48 13.72 -17.24
N LEU A 3 -1.24 13.18 -16.04
CA LEU A 3 -2.24 13.02 -15.00
C LEU A 3 -2.06 14.14 -13.98
N ALA A 4 -3.06 15.00 -13.83
CA ALA A 4 -3.10 15.99 -12.77
C ALA A 4 -3.78 15.35 -11.55
N LEU A 5 -3.07 15.26 -10.43
CA LEU A 5 -3.61 14.90 -9.13
C LEU A 5 -3.67 16.19 -8.30
N HIS A 6 -4.87 16.67 -8.01
CA HIS A 6 -5.08 17.85 -7.17
C HIS A 6 -5.10 17.46 -5.69
N HIS A 7 -5.61 16.27 -5.38
CA HIS A 7 -5.57 15.66 -4.08
C HIS A 7 -5.02 14.23 -4.17
N PRO A 8 -4.27 13.74 -3.16
CA PRO A 8 -3.81 12.35 -3.11
C PRO A 8 -4.88 11.28 -3.38
N SER A 9 -6.14 11.55 -2.98
CA SER A 9 -7.27 10.66 -3.18
C SER A 9 -7.76 10.55 -4.63
N ASP A 10 -7.39 11.49 -5.51
CA ASP A 10 -7.80 11.47 -6.92
C ASP A 10 -7.32 10.19 -7.64
N ILE A 11 -6.29 9.53 -7.08
CA ILE A 11 -5.81 8.23 -7.57
C ILE A 11 -6.89 7.15 -7.53
N LEU A 12 -7.88 7.25 -6.63
CA LEU A 12 -8.96 6.27 -6.47
C LEU A 12 -9.83 6.15 -7.74
N ASP A 13 -10.02 7.29 -8.42
CA ASP A 13 -10.87 7.42 -9.61
C ASP A 13 -10.14 7.02 -10.90
N LEU A 14 -8.82 6.79 -10.83
CA LEU A 14 -8.05 6.38 -12.00
C LEU A 14 -8.38 4.95 -12.44
N SER A 15 -8.39 4.76 -13.77
CA SER A 15 -8.46 3.45 -14.41
C SER A 15 -7.10 2.73 -14.35
N ALA A 16 -7.09 1.42 -14.64
CA ALA A 16 -5.85 0.65 -14.75
C ALA A 16 -4.92 1.19 -15.86
N GLU A 17 -5.49 1.65 -16.98
CA GLU A 17 -4.74 2.28 -18.07
C GLU A 17 -4.09 3.61 -17.63
N GLN A 18 -4.81 4.43 -16.87
CA GLN A 18 -4.26 5.67 -16.32
C GLN A 18 -3.16 5.39 -15.31
N LEU A 19 -3.37 4.42 -14.41
CA LEU A 19 -2.38 4.03 -13.41
C LEU A 19 -1.10 3.44 -14.02
N GLN A 20 -1.11 2.97 -15.27
CA GLN A 20 0.11 2.54 -15.96
C GLN A 20 1.13 3.68 -16.14
N TYR A 21 0.68 4.94 -16.16
CA TYR A 21 1.53 6.11 -16.36
C TYR A 21 1.94 6.81 -15.05
N ILE A 22 1.44 6.35 -13.91
CA ILE A 22 1.85 6.94 -12.62
C ILE A 22 3.29 6.51 -12.28
N SER A 23 4.13 7.47 -11.90
CA SER A 23 5.48 7.15 -11.48
C SER A 23 5.47 6.57 -10.05
N LYS A 24 6.40 5.65 -9.77
CA LYS A 24 6.63 5.12 -8.42
C LYS A 24 6.84 6.24 -7.40
N VAL A 25 7.59 7.28 -7.75
CA VAL A 25 7.90 8.40 -6.84
C VAL A 25 6.63 9.13 -6.41
N ILE A 26 5.73 9.46 -7.35
CA ILE A 26 4.45 10.10 -7.04
C ILE A 26 3.56 9.15 -6.23
N LEU A 27 3.51 7.88 -6.64
CA LEU A 27 2.72 6.86 -5.94
C LEU A 27 3.10 6.78 -4.45
N LEU A 28 4.39 6.71 -4.14
CA LEU A 28 4.89 6.54 -2.78
C LEU A 28 4.83 7.83 -1.96
N ARG A 29 5.22 8.97 -2.54
CA ARG A 29 5.34 10.24 -1.79
C ARG A 29 4.02 10.99 -1.64
N VAL A 30 3.12 10.86 -2.61
CA VAL A 30 1.86 11.63 -2.64
C VAL A 30 0.69 10.72 -2.30
N CYS A 31 0.61 9.54 -2.93
CA CYS A 31 -0.57 8.68 -2.88
C CYS A 31 -0.41 7.47 -1.94
N GLY A 32 0.61 7.44 -1.08
CA GLY A 32 0.97 6.26 -0.31
C GLY A 32 -0.17 5.69 0.55
N ASP A 33 -1.03 6.55 1.09
CA ASP A 33 -2.21 6.13 1.88
C ASP A 33 -3.31 5.47 1.07
N TYR A 34 -3.29 5.65 -0.25
CA TYR A 34 -4.31 5.19 -1.16
C TYR A 34 -3.91 3.94 -1.97
N ILE A 35 -2.63 3.54 -1.90
CA ILE A 35 -2.06 2.40 -2.66
C ILE A 35 -2.86 1.11 -2.47
N ASP A 36 -3.27 0.80 -1.23
CA ASP A 36 -3.98 -0.44 -0.92
C ASP A 36 -5.36 -0.50 -1.61
N TYR A 37 -6.07 0.63 -1.69
CA TYR A 37 -7.39 0.73 -2.33
C TYR A 37 -7.32 0.56 -3.86
N VAL A 38 -6.22 0.96 -4.49
CA VAL A 38 -6.02 0.82 -5.94
C VAL A 38 -5.17 -0.38 -6.32
N TRP A 39 -4.79 -1.22 -5.35
CA TRP A 39 -3.82 -2.31 -5.54
C TRP A 39 -4.14 -3.23 -6.73
N ASN A 40 -5.43 -3.54 -6.92
CA ASN A 40 -5.88 -4.42 -7.99
C ASN A 40 -5.79 -3.78 -9.38
N LYS A 41 -5.80 -2.45 -9.45
CA LYS A 41 -5.67 -1.67 -10.68
C LYS A 41 -4.21 -1.31 -10.99
N LEU A 42 -3.29 -1.45 -10.03
CA LEU A 42 -1.88 -1.09 -10.24
C LEU A 42 -1.22 -1.95 -11.34
N PRO A 43 -0.32 -1.36 -12.13
CA PRO A 43 0.43 -2.10 -13.13
C PRO A 43 1.35 -3.14 -12.48
N GLY A 44 1.53 -4.28 -13.16
CA GLY A 44 2.23 -5.44 -12.60
C GLY A 44 3.64 -5.16 -12.09
N HIS A 45 4.39 -4.28 -12.78
CA HIS A 45 5.74 -3.90 -12.37
C HIS A 45 5.78 -3.15 -11.03
N LEU A 46 4.76 -2.36 -10.69
CA LEU A 46 4.66 -1.71 -9.38
C LEU A 46 4.22 -2.70 -8.29
N LYS A 47 3.43 -3.72 -8.64
CA LYS A 47 2.98 -4.74 -7.67
C LYS A 47 4.11 -5.66 -7.22
N VAL A 48 5.14 -5.86 -8.03
CA VAL A 48 6.34 -6.63 -7.66
C VAL A 48 7.41 -5.80 -6.96
N ASP A 49 7.33 -4.47 -7.02
CA ASP A 49 8.25 -3.57 -6.33
C ASP A 49 8.13 -3.71 -4.81
N SER A 50 9.26 -3.98 -4.16
CA SER A 50 9.31 -4.26 -2.72
C SER A 50 8.84 -3.08 -1.87
N GLU A 51 9.18 -1.86 -2.25
CA GLU A 51 8.82 -0.64 -1.53
C GLU A 51 7.32 -0.37 -1.67
N VAL A 52 6.76 -0.48 -2.87
CA VAL A 52 5.31 -0.33 -3.13
C VAL A 52 4.51 -1.39 -2.38
N ARG A 53 4.99 -2.64 -2.33
CA ARG A 53 4.34 -3.72 -1.56
C ARG A 53 4.21 -3.38 -0.08
N THR A 54 5.16 -2.62 0.49
CA THR A 54 5.10 -2.27 1.92
C THR A 54 3.90 -1.39 2.30
N TYR A 55 3.27 -0.74 1.32
CA TYR A 55 2.08 0.09 1.52
C TYR A 55 0.77 -0.70 1.56
N ARG A 56 0.80 -2.00 1.24
CA ARG A 56 -0.35 -2.88 1.46
C ARG A 56 -0.64 -3.06 2.93
N ARG A 57 -1.89 -3.40 3.23
CA ARG A 57 -2.35 -3.80 4.55
C ARG A 57 -1.78 -5.18 4.95
N CYS A 58 -1.40 -5.31 6.22
CA CYS A 58 -0.82 -6.52 6.79
C CYS A 58 -1.89 -7.29 7.57
N ASP A 59 -2.63 -8.15 6.88
CA ASP A 59 -3.67 -8.98 7.52
C ASP A 59 -3.07 -10.20 8.23
N GLU A 60 -1.89 -10.66 7.80
CA GLU A 60 -1.19 -11.83 8.39
C GLU A 60 -0.92 -11.67 9.89
N HIS A 61 -0.66 -10.44 10.35
CA HIS A 61 -0.34 -10.16 11.75
C HIS A 61 -1.44 -9.36 12.46
N TYR A 62 -2.60 -9.18 11.83
CA TYR A 62 -3.72 -8.43 12.39
C TYR A 62 -4.67 -9.35 13.16
N ASN A 63 -5.15 -8.90 14.32
CA ASN A 63 -6.12 -9.59 15.20
C ASN A 63 -5.86 -11.11 15.34
N GLN A 64 -4.61 -11.47 15.62
CA GLN A 64 -4.18 -12.85 15.78
C GLN A 64 -4.71 -13.48 17.07
N PRO A 65 -4.91 -14.81 17.13
CA PRO A 65 -5.54 -15.48 18.28
C PRO A 65 -4.83 -15.27 19.63
N TRP A 66 -3.53 -14.93 19.62
CA TRP A 66 -2.74 -14.65 20.82
C TRP A 66 -2.80 -13.18 21.29
N GLN A 67 -3.40 -12.29 20.50
CA GLN A 67 -3.58 -10.89 20.89
C GLN A 67 -4.70 -10.76 21.91
N ARG A 68 -4.40 -10.12 23.05
CA ARG A 68 -5.36 -9.96 24.17
C ARG A 68 -6.46 -8.96 23.89
N THR A 69 -6.21 -8.01 22.99
CA THR A 69 -7.12 -6.93 22.65
C THR A 69 -7.38 -6.96 21.16
N HIS A 70 -8.65 -7.03 20.79
CA HIS A 70 -9.08 -6.79 19.42
C HIS A 70 -8.76 -5.32 19.07
N ILE A 71 -8.12 -5.11 17.93
CA ILE A 71 -7.90 -3.78 17.38
C ILE A 71 -9.09 -3.47 16.48
N ASP A 72 -9.76 -2.35 16.75
CA ASP A 72 -10.81 -1.82 15.89
C ASP A 72 -10.19 -0.94 14.80
N GLY A 73 -10.66 -1.10 13.56
CA GLY A 73 -10.15 -0.37 12.39
C GLY A 73 -9.47 -1.26 11.35
N PRO A 74 -8.81 -0.67 10.33
CA PRO A 74 -8.06 -1.42 9.34
C PRO A 74 -6.72 -1.92 9.90
N SER A 75 -6.24 -3.05 9.38
CA SER A 75 -4.91 -3.57 9.70
C SER A 75 -3.81 -2.53 9.39
N PRO A 76 -2.66 -2.53 10.09
CA PRO A 76 -1.57 -1.62 9.75
C PRO A 76 -1.01 -1.93 8.35
N LYS A 77 -0.30 -0.99 7.74
CA LYS A 77 0.46 -1.30 6.52
C LYS A 77 1.65 -2.19 6.85
N ILE A 78 2.13 -2.96 5.88
CA ILE A 78 3.29 -3.85 6.05
C ILE A 78 4.52 -3.07 6.55
N LYS A 79 4.77 -1.86 6.04
CA LYS A 79 5.87 -1.00 6.54
C LYS A 79 5.73 -0.59 8.00
N ASP A 80 4.51 -0.57 8.54
CA ASP A 80 4.19 -0.13 9.89
C ASP A 80 3.91 -1.34 10.83
N CYS A 81 4.02 -2.57 10.31
CA CYS A 81 3.81 -3.79 11.07
C CYS A 81 5.12 -4.23 11.75
N SER A 82 5.11 -4.29 13.08
CA SER A 82 6.27 -4.66 13.89
C SER A 82 6.82 -6.05 13.57
N GLU A 83 5.97 -7.05 13.34
CA GLU A 83 6.41 -8.41 12.99
C GLU A 83 7.02 -8.47 11.59
N CYS A 84 6.46 -7.74 10.60
CA CYS A 84 7.06 -7.64 9.28
C CYS A 84 8.44 -6.97 9.33
N GLN A 85 8.57 -5.88 10.09
CA GLN A 85 9.85 -5.20 10.30
C GLN A 85 10.88 -6.10 11.01
N ARG A 86 10.45 -6.86 12.02
CA ARG A 86 11.29 -7.83 12.73
C ARG A 86 11.79 -8.92 11.79
N ARG A 87 10.94 -9.45 10.91
CA ARG A 87 11.37 -10.46 9.91
C ARG A 87 12.34 -9.87 8.88
N ALA A 88 12.12 -8.62 8.46
CA ALA A 88 12.97 -7.95 7.47
C ALA A 88 14.38 -7.61 8.00
N THR A 89 14.57 -7.49 9.31
CA THR A 89 15.86 -7.21 9.96
C THR A 89 16.65 -8.47 10.33
N VAL A 90 16.03 -9.65 10.24
CA VAL A 90 16.63 -10.95 10.59
C VAL A 90 17.15 -11.70 9.34
N CYS A 91 16.90 -11.16 8.14
CA CYS A 91 17.46 -11.65 6.87
C CYS A 91 18.62 -10.77 6.40
#